data_AF-A0A9P9ZDN7-F1
#
_entry.id   AF-A0A9P9ZDN7-F1
#
_cell.length_a   1.000
_cell.length_b   1.000
_cell.length_c   1.000
_cell.angle_alpha   90.00
_cell.angle_beta   90.00
_cell.angle_gamma   90.00
#
_symmetry.space_group_name_H-M   'P 1'
#
loop_
_entity.id
_entity.type
_entity.pdbx_description
1 polymer ?
#
loop_
_entity_poly.entity_id
_entity_poly.type
_entity_poly.pdbx_seq_one_letter_code
_entity_poly.pdbx_strand_id
1 'polypeptide(L)' 'MDPSHDTSRYTVGWIAPLPLELTAAVGMLEDPTTMEVPDDDVLYHVGRIGSHFVVMVVCPRMGIEPAATALANMRRSFP' A
#
# COMPACT_ATOMS: atom_id res chain seq x y z
N MET A 1 18.48 -10.10 6.14
CA MET A 1 17.20 -9.40 5.99
C MET A 1 16.12 -10.45 5.86
N ASP A 2 15.02 -10.30 6.59
CA ASP A 2 13.87 -11.18 6.41
C ASP A 2 13.31 -10.95 4.99
N PRO A 3 13.19 -11.99 4.13
CA PRO A 3 12.59 -11.86 2.81
C PRO A 3 11.14 -11.32 2.83
N SER A 4 10.51 -11.21 4.00
CA SER A 4 9.22 -10.52 4.21
C SER A 4 9.23 -9.01 3.92
N HIS A 5 10.41 -8.36 3.84
CA HIS A 5 10.54 -6.90 3.69
C HIS A 5 11.19 -6.43 2.38
N ASP A 6 11.33 -7.31 1.37
CA ASP A 6 11.78 -6.85 0.04
C ASP A 6 10.67 -6.04 -0.65
N THR A 7 10.76 -4.72 -0.59
CA THR A 7 9.76 -3.81 -1.16
C THR A 7 9.89 -3.65 -2.67
N SER A 8 11.00 -4.09 -3.28
CA SER A 8 11.23 -3.98 -4.74
C SER A 8 10.37 -4.92 -5.58
N ARG A 9 9.71 -5.89 -4.94
CA ARG A 9 8.79 -6.81 -5.63
C ARG A 9 7.44 -6.17 -5.96
N TYR A 10 7.05 -5.09 -5.28
CA TYR A 10 5.75 -4.47 -5.44
C TYR A 10 5.71 -3.64 -6.72
N THR A 11 4.79 -4.00 -7.61
CA THR A 11 4.73 -3.45 -8.98
C THR A 11 3.52 -2.57 -9.21
N VAL A 12 2.54 -2.61 -8.29
CA VAL A 12 1.31 -1.84 -8.38
C VAL A 12 1.05 -1.17 -7.03
N GLY A 13 0.89 0.15 -7.05
CA GLY A 13 0.38 0.92 -5.93
C GLY A 13 -1.11 1.25 -6.08
N TRP A 14 -1.90 1.01 -5.04
CA TRP A 14 -3.31 1.37 -4.98
C TRP A 14 -3.57 2.31 -3.79
N ILE A 15 -4.04 3.53 -4.07
CA ILE A 15 -4.50 4.46 -3.04
C ILE A 15 -6.03 4.42 -2.97
N ALA A 16 -6.58 4.01 -1.83
CA ALA A 16 -8.01 4.03 -1.55
C ALA A 16 -8.36 5.32 -0.80
N PRO A 17 -9.24 6.18 -1.32
CA PRO A 17 -9.63 7.43 -0.63
C PRO A 17 -10.32 7.23 0.72
N LEU A 18 -11.06 6.12 0.90
CA LEU A 18 -11.84 5.83 2.11
C LEU A 18 -11.51 4.45 2.72
N PRO A 19 -11.66 4.28 4.06
CA PRO A 19 -11.44 3.00 4.72
C PRO A 19 -12.34 1.87 4.19
N LEU A 20 -13.57 2.18 3.79
CA LEU A 20 -14.49 1.19 3.21
C LEU A 20 -13.99 0.68 1.86
N GLU A 21 -13.44 1.57 1.04
CA GLU A 21 -12.85 1.21 -0.25
C GLU A 21 -11.59 0.38 -0.05
N LEU A 22 -10.74 0.74 0.93
CA LEU A 22 -9.57 -0.06 1.29
C LEU A 22 -9.98 -1.46 1.76
N THR A 23 -11.03 -1.57 2.57
CA THR A 23 -11.54 -2.87 3.04
C THR A 23 -11.92 -3.77 1.87
N ALA A 24 -12.65 -3.22 0.89
CA ALA A 24 -13.00 -3.96 -0.32
C ALA A 24 -11.76 -4.33 -1.16
N ALA A 25 -10.82 -3.40 -1.33
CA ALA A 25 -9.58 -3.63 -2.08
C ALA A 25 -8.69 -4.70 -1.43
N VAL A 26 -8.52 -4.68 -0.11
CA VAL A 26 -7.79 -5.71 0.64
C VAL A 26 -8.47 -7.07 0.50
N GLY A 27 -9.81 -7.10 0.45
CA GLY A 27 -10.56 -8.33 0.17
C GLY A 27 -10.29 -8.94 -1.21
N MET A 28 -9.68 -8.18 -2.15
CA MET A 28 -9.25 -8.69 -3.45
C MET A 28 -7.83 -9.28 -3.44
N LEU A 29 -7.06 -9.11 -2.36
CA LEU A 29 -5.71 -9.61 -2.24
C LEU A 29 -5.67 -11.11 -1.95
N GLU A 30 -4.77 -11.81 -2.61
CA GLU A 30 -4.25 -13.11 -2.23
C GLU A 30 -3.20 -12.90 -1.14
N ASP A 31 -3.30 -13.69 -0.05
CA ASP A 31 -2.40 -13.67 1.11
C ASP A 31 -2.12 -12.26 1.69
N PRO A 32 -3.18 -11.50 2.08
CA PRO A 32 -3.00 -10.15 2.57
C PRO A 32 -2.22 -10.13 3.89
N THR A 33 -1.23 -9.24 3.96
CA THR A 33 -0.54 -8.88 5.20
C THR A 33 -0.41 -7.36 5.31
N THR A 34 0.11 -6.89 6.43
CA THR A 34 0.35 -5.48 6.71
C THR A 34 1.83 -5.21 6.82
N MET A 35 2.27 -4.03 6.39
CA MET A 35 3.65 -3.60 6.43
C MET A 35 3.74 -2.17 6.97
N GLU A 36 4.55 -1.99 8.01
CA GLU A 36 4.96 -0.68 8.49
C GLU A 36 6.28 -0.31 7.80
N VAL A 37 6.36 0.92 7.30
CA VAL A 37 7.58 1.43 6.67
C VAL A 37 8.12 2.61 7.49
N PRO A 38 9.42 2.65 7.78
CA PRO A 38 10.01 3.78 8.49
C PRO A 38 9.70 5.13 7.81
N ASP A 39 9.35 6.11 8.65
CA ASP A 39 8.99 7.48 8.26
C ASP A 39 7.71 7.62 7.40
N ASP A 40 6.99 6.53 7.13
CA ASP A 40 5.66 6.59 6.55
C ASP A 40 4.63 6.52 7.69
N ASP A 41 3.90 7.62 7.94
CA ASP A 41 2.84 7.70 8.97
C ASP A 41 1.54 6.96 8.57
N VAL A 42 1.66 5.85 7.85
CA VAL A 42 0.55 5.05 7.30
C VAL A 42 0.86 3.56 7.37
N LEU A 43 -0.18 2.75 7.56
CA LEU A 43 -0.08 1.30 7.48
C LEU A 43 -0.37 0.86 6.04
N TYR A 44 0.55 0.11 5.44
CA TYR A 44 0.34 -0.48 4.13
C TYR A 44 -0.30 -1.86 4.26
N HIS A 45 -1.24 -2.16 3.38
CA HIS A 45 -1.71 -3.52 3.14
C HIS A 45 -1.05 -4.04 1.88
N VAL A 46 -0.53 -5.25 1.93
CA VAL A 46 0.25 -5.82 0.84
C VAL A 46 -0.17 -7.25 0.57
N GLY A 47 -0.09 -7.66 -0.69
CA GLY A 47 -0.46 -9.00 -1.10
C GLY A 47 -0.25 -9.18 -2.60
N ARG A 48 -0.99 -10.12 -3.18
CA ARG A 48 -0.98 -10.35 -4.63
C ARG A 48 -2.36 -10.21 -5.23
N ILE A 49 -2.40 -9.83 -6.51
CA ILE A 49 -3.55 -10.05 -7.39
C ILE A 49 -3.01 -10.72 -8.65
N GLY A 50 -3.17 -12.03 -8.74
CA GLY A 50 -2.58 -12.83 -9.81
C GLY A 50 -1.05 -12.74 -9.79
N SER A 51 -0.44 -12.25 -10.88
CA SER A 51 1.02 -12.13 -11.00
C SER A 51 1.60 -10.85 -10.39
N HIS A 52 0.77 -9.92 -9.92
CA HIS A 52 1.23 -8.61 -9.44
C HIS A 52 1.28 -8.60 -7.92
N PHE A 53 2.40 -8.13 -7.37
CA PHE A 53 2.47 -7.74 -5.96
C PHE A 53 1.94 -6.32 -5.82
N VAL A 54 0.91 -6.17 -5.01
CA VAL A 54 0.15 -4.93 -4.86
C VAL A 54 0.38 -4.39 -3.45
N VAL A 55 0.66 -3.10 -3.36
CA VAL A 55 0.69 -2.33 -2.11
C VAL A 55 -0.48 -1.36 -2.10
N MET A 56 -1.23 -1.36 -1.00
CA MET A 56 -2.43 -0.57 -0.82
C MET A 56 -2.32 0.31 0.41
N VAL A 57 -2.89 1.51 0.34
CA VAL A 57 -2.96 2.43 1.48
C VAL A 57 -4.25 3.23 1.44
N VAL A 58 -4.77 3.59 2.61
CA VAL A 58 -5.81 4.61 2.75
C VAL A 58 -5.18 5.92 3.18
N CYS A 59 -5.57 7.03 2.55
CA CYS A 59 -5.12 8.35 2.98
C CYS A 59 -5.72 8.68 4.36
N PRO A 60 -5.01 9.40 5.24
CA PRO A 60 -5.55 9.82 6.53
C PRO A 60 -6.84 10.65 6.41
N ARG A 61 -6.97 11.40 5.31
CA ARG A 61 -8.14 12.20 4.93
C ARG A 61 -8.28 12.21 3.41
N MET A 62 -9.50 12.40 2.91
CA MET A 62 -9.71 12.61 1.47
C MET A 62 -9.12 13.94 0.99
N GLY A 63 -8.56 13.94 -0.22
CA GLY A 63 -8.07 15.14 -0.88
C GLY A 63 -6.84 14.86 -1.74
N ILE A 64 -6.53 15.82 -2.62
CA ILE A 64 -5.38 15.74 -3.53
C ILE A 64 -4.06 15.74 -2.75
N GLU A 65 -3.93 16.61 -1.74
CA GLU A 65 -2.70 16.71 -0.93
C GLU A 65 -2.39 15.40 -0.17
N PRO A 66 -3.32 14.81 0.62
CA PRO A 66 -3.07 13.50 1.24
C PRO A 66 -2.74 12.38 0.24
N ALA A 67 -3.39 12.37 -0.92
CA ALA A 67 -3.11 11.38 -1.97
C ALA A 67 -1.72 11.58 -2.60
N ALA A 68 -1.29 12.82 -2.81
CA ALA A 68 0.04 13.13 -3.31
C ALA A 68 1.12 12.74 -2.31
N THR A 69 0.91 12.98 -1.01
CA THR A 69 1.82 12.53 0.05
C THR A 69 1.91 11.00 0.10
N ALA A 70 0.77 10.30 0.06
CA ALA A 70 0.75 8.84 0.01
C ALA A 70 1.49 8.30 -1.22
N LEU A 71 1.29 8.90 -2.39
CA LEU A 71 2.02 8.52 -3.61
C LEU A 71 3.52 8.77 -3.49
N ALA A 72 3.94 9.90 -2.92
CA ALA A 72 5.35 10.22 -2.72
C ALA A 72 6.02 9.21 -1.77
N ASN A 73 5.34 8.85 -0.69
CA ASN A 73 5.79 7.81 0.25
C ASN A 73 5.89 6.45 -0.45
N MET A 74 4.84 6.03 -1.16
CA MET A 74 4.86 4.77 -1.90
C MET A 74 6.03 4.68 -2.90
N ARG A 75 6.29 5.75 -3.66
CA ARG A 75 7.41 5.78 -4.62
C ARG A 75 8.79 5.73 -3.95
N ARG A 76 8.92 6.25 -2.73
CA ARG A 76 10.15 6.20 -1.95
C ARG A 76 10.37 4.80 -1.34
N SER A 77 9.29 4.22 -0.84
CA SER A 77 9.29 3.00 -0.02
C SER A 77 9.21 1.71 -0.83
N PHE A 78 8.62 1.75 -2.02
CA PHE A 78 8.39 0.62 -2.93
C PHE A 78 8.92 0.98 -4.34
N PRO A 79 10.23 0.74 -4.60
CA PRO A 79 10.90 1.16 -5.83
C PRO A 79 10.61 0.27 -7.05
#